data_AF-A0A961RX61-F1
#
_entry.id   AF-A0A961RX61-F1
#
_cell.length_a   1.000
_cell.length_b   1.000
_cell.length_c   1.000
_cell.angle_alpha   90.00
_cell.angle_beta   90.00
_cell.angle_gamma   90.00
#
_symmetry.space_group_name_H-M   'P 1'
#
loop_
_entity.id
_entity.type
_entity.pdbx_description
1 polymer ?
#
loop_
_entity_poly.entity_id
_entity_poly.type
_entity_poly.pdbx_seq_one_letter_code
_entity_poly.pdbx_strand_id
1 'polypeptide(L)'
;MAQAAPVIFVLLWSTGFIGAKLGLPHAEPFTFLTIRMLITLAILAPVALVFVRPLPGMTPLLHSAVTGVLVHGCYLGGVFYAIGHGMPAGVSALVVALQPLLTAFVARLLLGERLLPVQAAGLVAGLVGVFLVLAPKLGGGTQEVAGIHTGNMIAVAIA
;
A
#
# COMPACT_ATOMS: atom_id res chain seq x y z
N MET A 1 3.08 -1.01 -24.26
CA MET A 1 3.22 -0.34 -22.94
C MET A 1 2.26 -0.88 -21.87
N ALA A 2 1.00 -1.20 -22.19
CA ALA A 2 0.00 -1.63 -21.20
C ALA A 2 0.38 -2.86 -20.35
N GLN A 3 1.13 -3.84 -20.88
CA GLN A 3 1.51 -5.05 -20.13
C GLN A 3 2.67 -4.84 -19.13
N ALA A 4 3.48 -3.78 -19.31
CA ALA A 4 4.60 -3.47 -18.41
C ALA A 4 4.18 -2.58 -17.23
N ALA A 5 3.04 -1.88 -17.35
CA ALA A 5 2.55 -0.96 -16.34
C ALA A 5 2.36 -1.62 -14.95
N PRO A 6 1.80 -2.85 -14.82
CA PRO A 6 1.70 -3.52 -13.53
C PRO A 6 3.06 -3.81 -12.89
N VAL A 7 4.06 -4.22 -13.69
CA VAL A 7 5.40 -4.53 -13.19
C VAL A 7 6.10 -3.26 -12.69
N ILE A 8 6.06 -2.19 -13.47
CA ILE A 8 6.63 -0.89 -13.09
C ILE A 8 5.93 -0.35 -11.83
N PHE A 9 4.60 -0.47 -11.78
CA PHE A 9 3.82 -0.09 -10.60
C PHE A 9 4.27 -0.87 -9.37
N VAL A 10 4.38 -2.20 -9.43
CA VAL A 10 4.81 -3.02 -8.28
C VAL A 10 6.21 -2.62 -7.82
N LEU A 11 7.15 -2.40 -8.74
CA LEU A 11 8.52 -1.98 -8.40
C LEU A 11 8.53 -0.61 -7.71
N LEU A 12 7.88 0.39 -8.30
CA LEU A 12 7.81 1.74 -7.74
C LEU A 12 7.07 1.74 -6.41
N TRP A 13 5.96 1.00 -6.29
CA TRP A 13 5.17 0.90 -5.07
C TRP A 13 5.93 0.22 -3.93
N SER A 14 6.69 -0.83 -4.24
CA SER A 14 7.47 -1.57 -3.23
C SER A 14 8.54 -0.70 -2.57
N THR A 15 9.09 0.29 -3.29
CA THR A 15 10.06 1.24 -2.69
C THR A 15 9.47 2.04 -1.53
N GLY A 16 8.14 2.21 -1.47
CA GLY A 16 7.47 2.93 -0.38
C GLY A 16 7.66 2.27 0.98
N PHE A 17 7.64 0.93 1.05
CA PHE A 17 7.88 0.18 2.29
C PHE A 17 9.36 0.23 2.72
N ILE A 18 10.28 0.24 1.75
CA ILE A 18 11.71 0.43 2.01
C ILE A 18 11.93 1.84 2.59
N GLY A 19 11.32 2.86 1.97
CA GLY A 19 11.33 4.23 2.45
C GLY A 19 10.75 4.36 3.86
N ALA A 20 9.65 3.66 4.17
CA ALA A 20 9.11 3.63 5.54
C ALA A 20 10.14 3.07 6.53
N LYS A 21 10.72 1.90 6.23
CA LYS A 21 11.71 1.26 7.10
C LYS A 21 12.94 2.14 7.35
N LEU A 22 13.41 2.86 6.34
CA LEU A 22 14.61 3.71 6.43
C LEU A 22 14.31 5.11 6.99
N GLY A 23 13.13 5.65 6.74
CA GLY A 23 12.73 7.01 7.10
C GLY A 23 12.14 7.14 8.50
N LEU A 24 11.35 6.16 8.95
CA LEU A 24 10.66 6.20 10.24
C LEU A 24 11.59 6.21 11.48
N PRO A 25 12.84 5.73 11.44
CA PRO A 25 13.79 5.95 12.52
C PRO A 25 14.19 7.43 12.71
N HIS A 26 13.97 8.28 11.70
CA HIS A 26 14.44 9.68 11.67
C HIS A 26 13.31 10.71 11.73
N ALA A 27 12.07 10.30 11.49
CA ALA A 27 10.91 11.18 11.46
C ALA A 27 9.64 10.45 11.90
N GLU A 28 8.75 11.16 12.57
CA GLU A 28 7.44 10.62 12.92
C GLU A 28 6.65 10.21 11.65
N PRO A 29 5.79 9.18 11.72
CA PRO A 29 5.15 8.59 10.54
C PRO A 29 4.36 9.57 9.68
N PHE A 30 3.58 10.43 10.32
CA PHE A 30 2.77 11.41 9.61
C PHE A 30 3.62 12.53 9.02
N THR A 31 4.64 12.99 9.74
CA THR A 31 5.60 13.99 9.24
C THR A 31 6.35 13.48 8.02
N PHE A 32 6.84 12.24 8.07
CA PHE A 32 7.50 11.59 6.93
C PHE A 32 6.55 11.47 5.73
N LEU A 33 5.30 11.05 5.97
CA LEU A 33 4.30 10.90 4.93
C LEU A 33 3.92 12.26 4.31
N THR A 34 3.75 13.31 5.12
CA THR A 34 3.48 14.67 4.65
C THR A 34 4.59 15.17 3.75
N ILE A 35 5.86 15.02 4.15
CA ILE A 35 7.01 15.39 3.31
C ILE A 35 6.96 14.61 1.98
N ARG A 36 6.71 13.31 2.03
CA ARG A 36 6.61 12.46 0.83
C ARG A 36 5.50 12.92 -0.12
N MET A 37 4.34 13.30 0.42
CA MET A 37 3.21 13.81 -0.37
C MET A 37 3.47 15.21 -0.93
N LEU A 38 4.17 16.08 -0.19
CA LEU A 38 4.58 17.39 -0.70
C LEU A 38 5.57 17.26 -1.86
N ILE A 39 6.55 16.35 -1.77
CA ILE A 39 7.47 16.08 -2.88
C ILE A 39 6.70 15.53 -4.09
N THR A 40 5.77 14.60 -3.85
CA THR A 40 4.92 14.03 -4.90
C THR A 40 4.09 15.12 -5.59
N LEU A 41 3.49 16.02 -4.82
CA LEU A 41 2.75 17.17 -5.34
C LEU A 41 3.64 18.11 -6.16
N ALA A 42 4.84 18.43 -5.66
CA ALA A 42 5.79 19.31 -6.35
C ALA A 42 6.24 18.74 -7.71
N ILE A 43 6.36 17.41 -7.82
CA ILE A 43 6.76 16.74 -9.06
C ILE A 43 5.56 16.57 -10.01
N LEU A 44 4.41 16.12 -9.52
CA LEU A 44 3.26 15.79 -10.37
C LEU A 44 2.40 17.00 -10.74
N ALA A 45 2.38 18.08 -9.94
CA ALA A 45 1.58 19.26 -10.26
C ALA A 45 2.01 19.92 -11.58
N PRO A 46 3.31 20.18 -11.86
CA PRO A 46 3.74 20.71 -13.15
C PRO A 46 3.37 19.78 -14.32
N VAL A 47 3.52 18.47 -14.13
CA VAL A 47 3.15 17.47 -15.14
C VAL A 47 1.64 17.55 -15.42
N ALA A 48 0.81 17.60 -14.38
CA ALA A 48 -0.64 17.70 -14.53
C ALA A 48 -1.04 19.00 -15.27
N LEU A 49 -0.42 20.14 -14.96
CA LEU A 49 -0.72 21.42 -15.62
C LEU A 49 -0.37 21.44 -17.12
N VAL A 50 0.61 20.63 -17.53
CA VAL A 50 1.03 20.51 -18.94
C VAL A 50 0.14 19.52 -19.71
N PHE A 51 -0.14 18.35 -19.11
CA PHE A 51 -0.75 17.23 -19.83
C PHE A 51 -2.27 17.07 -19.62
N VAL A 52 -2.83 17.63 -18.56
CA VAL A 52 -4.28 17.53 -18.28
C VAL A 52 -4.98 18.75 -18.85
N ARG A 53 -5.60 18.59 -20.02
CA ARG A 53 -6.51 19.58 -20.62
C ARG A 53 -7.76 18.93 -21.21
N PRO A 54 -8.96 19.49 -20.98
CA PRO A 54 -9.25 20.67 -20.14
C PRO A 54 -9.08 20.37 -18.64
N LEU A 55 -8.87 21.40 -17.82
CA LEU A 55 -8.86 21.21 -16.37
C LEU A 55 -10.23 20.69 -15.90
N PRO A 56 -10.25 19.69 -15.01
CA PRO A 56 -11.49 19.17 -14.47
C PRO A 56 -12.26 20.27 -13.71
N GLY A 57 -13.58 20.20 -13.77
CA GLY A 57 -14.44 21.05 -12.95
C GLY A 57 -14.31 20.76 -11.45
N MET A 58 -14.95 21.58 -10.61
CA MET A 58 -14.87 21.48 -9.15
C MET A 58 -15.33 20.11 -8.61
N THR A 59 -16.39 19.52 -9.16
CA THR A 59 -16.92 18.24 -8.67
C THR A 59 -15.98 17.06 -8.92
N PRO A 60 -15.47 16.82 -10.14
CA PRO A 60 -14.44 15.79 -10.35
C PRO A 60 -13.18 16.03 -9.52
N LEU A 61 -12.76 17.29 -9.36
CA LEU A 61 -11.61 17.65 -8.54
C LEU A 61 -11.82 17.26 -7.07
N LEU A 62 -13.01 17.52 -6.51
CA LEU A 62 -13.37 17.11 -5.15
C LEU A 62 -13.39 15.58 -5.01
N HIS A 63 -13.94 14.84 -5.97
CA HIS A 63 -13.91 13.37 -5.94
C HIS A 63 -12.47 12.83 -5.97
N SER A 64 -11.59 13.42 -6.79
CA SER A 64 -10.17 13.07 -6.81
C SER A 64 -9.48 13.42 -5.50
N ALA A 65 -9.79 14.56 -4.90
CA ALA A 65 -9.24 14.97 -3.61
C ALA A 65 -9.67 14.01 -2.48
N VAL A 66 -10.96 13.66 -2.40
CA VAL A 66 -11.48 12.71 -1.41
C VAL A 66 -10.83 11.33 -1.60
N THR A 67 -10.78 10.83 -2.84
CA THR A 67 -10.11 9.56 -3.14
C THR A 67 -8.63 9.61 -2.76
N GLY A 68 -7.95 10.72 -3.07
CA GLY A 68 -6.55 10.93 -2.71
C GLY A 68 -6.32 10.94 -1.20
N VAL A 69 -7.19 11.59 -0.43
CA VAL A 69 -7.11 11.60 1.03
C VAL A 69 -7.36 10.19 1.61
N LEU A 70 -8.32 9.45 1.07
CA LEU A 70 -8.58 8.08 1.52
C LEU A 70 -7.40 7.14 1.22
N VAL A 71 -6.88 7.18 -0.01
CA VAL A 71 -5.81 6.25 -0.44
C VAL A 71 -4.44 6.66 0.10
N HIS A 72 -4.10 7.94 0.10
CA HIS A 72 -2.76 8.40 0.50
C HIS A 72 -2.69 8.95 1.92
N GLY A 73 -3.80 9.42 2.47
CA GLY A 73 -3.91 9.84 3.86
C GLY A 73 -4.30 8.69 4.78
N CYS A 74 -5.49 8.12 4.61
CA CYS A 74 -6.02 7.09 5.52
C CYS A 74 -5.29 5.75 5.36
N TYR A 75 -5.27 5.18 4.16
CA TYR A 75 -4.60 3.89 3.90
C TYR A 75 -3.10 3.96 4.24
N LEU A 76 -2.38 4.89 3.61
CA LEU A 76 -0.93 4.99 3.81
C LEU A 76 -0.56 5.49 5.21
N GLY A 77 -1.38 6.37 5.80
CA GLY A 77 -1.22 6.82 7.17
C GLY A 77 -1.39 5.70 8.18
N GLY A 78 -2.40 4.83 8.04
CA GLY A 78 -2.61 3.67 8.90
C GLY A 78 -1.44 2.68 8.83
N VAL A 79 -0.95 2.40 7.62
CA VAL A 79 0.23 1.54 7.41
C VAL A 79 1.49 2.13 8.05
N PHE A 80 1.78 3.41 7.79
CA PHE A 80 2.99 4.06 8.31
C PHE A 80 2.92 4.26 9.83
N TYR A 81 1.73 4.54 10.36
CA TYR A 81 1.48 4.62 11.79
C TYR A 81 1.81 3.30 12.49
N ALA A 82 1.30 2.18 11.95
CA ALA A 82 1.56 0.86 12.52
C ALA A 82 3.07 0.55 12.49
N ILE A 83 3.75 0.82 11.37
CA ILE A 83 5.20 0.59 11.26
C ILE A 83 5.98 1.46 12.25
N GLY A 84 5.59 2.72 12.41
CA GLY A 84 6.17 3.63 13.41
C GLY A 84 5.97 3.16 14.86
N HIS A 85 4.86 2.46 15.13
CA HIS A 85 4.55 1.85 16.43
C HIS A 85 5.11 0.43 16.57
N GLY A 86 6.17 0.11 15.83
CA GLY A 86 6.94 -1.12 15.98
C GLY A 86 6.41 -2.30 15.16
N MET A 87 5.34 -2.14 14.36
CA MET A 87 4.93 -3.19 13.42
C MET A 87 6.07 -3.45 12.42
N PRO A 88 6.54 -4.69 12.26
CA PRO A 88 7.54 -4.99 11.25
C PRO A 88 7.00 -4.65 9.85
N ALA A 89 7.72 -3.83 9.08
CA ALA A 89 7.29 -3.40 7.74
C ALA A 89 6.97 -4.57 6.79
N GLY A 90 7.65 -5.72 6.97
CA GLY A 90 7.36 -6.93 6.22
C GLY A 90 5.99 -7.53 6.55
N VAL A 91 5.58 -7.50 7.82
CA VAL A 91 4.26 -7.98 8.27
C VAL A 91 3.17 -7.05 7.73
N SER A 92 3.37 -5.73 7.82
CA SER A 92 2.45 -4.76 7.19
C SER A 92 2.30 -4.99 5.68
N ALA A 93 3.42 -5.22 4.99
CA ALA A 93 3.41 -5.50 3.56
C ALA A 93 2.68 -6.80 3.21
N LEU A 94 2.76 -7.84 4.07
CA LEU A 94 2.01 -9.09 3.87
C LEU A 94 0.49 -8.87 4.02
N VAL A 95 0.06 -8.13 5.05
CA VAL A 95 -1.37 -7.84 5.25
C VAL A 95 -1.92 -7.04 4.06
N VAL A 96 -1.17 -6.04 3.60
CA VAL A 96 -1.50 -5.27 2.39
C VAL A 96 -1.52 -6.15 1.14
N ALA A 97 -0.55 -7.06 0.98
CA ALA A 97 -0.51 -8.00 -0.13
C ALA A 97 -1.68 -9.01 -0.11
N LEU A 98 -2.39 -9.12 1.01
CA LEU A 98 -3.62 -9.89 1.11
C LEU A 98 -4.84 -9.16 0.54
N GLN A 99 -4.80 -7.84 0.41
CA GLN A 99 -5.94 -7.07 -0.08
C GLN A 99 -6.38 -7.48 -1.50
N PRO A 100 -5.49 -7.71 -2.48
CA PRO A 100 -5.90 -8.23 -3.80
C PRO A 100 -6.62 -9.58 -3.73
N LEU A 101 -6.23 -10.46 -2.79
CA LEU A 101 -6.92 -11.74 -2.57
C LEU A 101 -8.32 -11.52 -2.02
N LEU A 102 -8.45 -10.64 -1.03
CA LEU A 102 -9.75 -10.27 -0.46
C LEU A 102 -10.64 -9.62 -1.52
N THR A 103 -10.09 -8.70 -2.32
CA THR A 103 -10.81 -8.07 -3.44
C THR A 103 -11.26 -9.10 -4.46
N ALA A 104 -10.41 -10.06 -4.84
CA ALA A 104 -10.77 -11.14 -5.76
C ALA A 104 -11.86 -12.05 -5.18
N PHE A 105 -11.79 -12.35 -3.89
CA PHE A 105 -12.80 -13.15 -3.18
C PHE A 105 -14.15 -12.42 -3.10
N VAL A 106 -14.13 -11.13 -2.74
CA VAL A 106 -15.31 -10.28 -2.67
C VAL A 106 -15.92 -10.08 -4.06
N ALA A 107 -15.11 -9.86 -5.10
CA ALA A 107 -15.57 -9.77 -6.48
C ALA A 107 -16.28 -11.06 -6.93
N ARG A 108 -15.70 -12.22 -6.59
CA ARG A 108 -16.37 -13.51 -6.85
C ARG A 108 -17.73 -13.62 -6.12
N LEU A 109 -17.80 -13.17 -4.86
CA LEU A 109 -19.02 -13.28 -4.04
C LEU A 109 -20.12 -12.30 -4.47
N LEU A 110 -19.75 -11.04 -4.73
CA LEU A 110 -20.70 -9.96 -5.02
C LEU A 110 -21.05 -9.84 -6.50
N LEU A 111 -20.08 -10.08 -7.40
CA LEU A 111 -20.24 -9.90 -8.85
C LEU A 111 -20.40 -11.24 -9.59
N GLY A 112 -20.22 -12.37 -8.92
CA GLY A 112 -20.32 -13.70 -9.52
C GLY A 112 -19.19 -14.03 -10.51
N GLU A 113 -18.13 -13.21 -10.55
CA GLU A 113 -17.02 -13.39 -11.48
C GLU A 113 -16.22 -14.66 -11.16
N ARG A 114 -15.90 -15.43 -12.20
CA ARG A 114 -15.07 -16.63 -12.08
C ARG A 114 -13.61 -16.26 -12.31
N LEU A 115 -12.78 -16.52 -11.30
CA LEU A 115 -11.33 -16.43 -11.42
C LEU A 115 -10.82 -17.42 -12.48
N LEU A 116 -10.06 -16.92 -13.45
CA LEU A 116 -9.40 -17.81 -14.41
C LEU A 116 -8.37 -18.68 -13.67
N PRO A 117 -8.15 -19.94 -14.10
CA PRO A 117 -7.15 -20.82 -13.47
C PRO A 117 -5.74 -20.20 -13.42
N VAL A 118 -5.36 -19.44 -14.44
CA VAL A 118 -4.07 -18.72 -14.50
C VAL A 118 -4.00 -17.61 -13.45
N GLN A 119 -5.10 -16.90 -13.19
CA GLN A 119 -5.16 -15.87 -12.15
C GLN A 119 -5.04 -16.50 -10.76
N ALA A 120 -5.74 -17.62 -10.52
CA ALA A 120 -5.63 -18.36 -9.27
C ALA A 120 -4.21 -18.92 -9.03
N ALA A 121 -3.55 -19.42 -10.08
CA ALA A 121 -2.17 -19.88 -9.99
C ALA A 121 -1.19 -18.74 -9.64
N GLY A 122 -1.31 -17.59 -10.30
CA GLY A 122 -0.49 -16.41 -9.98
C GLY A 122 -0.70 -15.90 -8.55
N LEU A 123 -1.94 -15.98 -8.07
CA LEU A 123 -2.34 -15.61 -6.72
C LEU A 123 -1.69 -16.50 -5.64
N VAL A 124 -1.72 -17.83 -5.85
CA VAL A 124 -1.05 -18.79 -4.98
C VAL A 124 0.47 -18.61 -5.02
N ALA A 125 1.05 -18.45 -6.21
CA ALA A 125 2.49 -18.22 -6.35
C ALA A 125 2.94 -16.92 -5.64
N GLY A 126 2.15 -15.84 -5.74
CA GLY A 126 2.39 -14.60 -5.02
C GLY A 126 2.36 -14.80 -3.50
N LEU A 127 1.34 -15.48 -2.97
CA LEU A 127 1.25 -15.82 -1.54
C LEU A 127 2.46 -16.60 -1.04
N VAL A 128 2.88 -17.64 -1.77
CA VAL A 128 4.06 -18.43 -1.43
C VAL A 128 5.31 -17.54 -1.42
N GLY A 129 5.48 -16.67 -2.42
CA GLY A 129 6.59 -15.71 -2.47
C GLY A 129 6.63 -14.80 -1.24
N VAL A 130 5.50 -14.23 -0.83
CA VAL A 130 5.44 -13.38 0.37
C VAL A 130 5.75 -14.18 1.63
N PHE A 131 5.19 -15.40 1.76
CA PHE A 131 5.47 -16.28 2.91
C PHE A 131 6.97 -16.60 3.02
N LEU A 132 7.64 -16.95 1.92
CA LEU A 132 9.07 -17.26 1.92
C LEU A 132 9.93 -16.05 2.32
N VAL A 133 9.56 -14.84 1.91
CA VAL A 133 10.26 -13.60 2.30
C VAL A 133 10.06 -13.25 3.78
N LEU A 134 8.94 -13.65 4.37
CA LEU A 134 8.56 -13.29 5.72
C LEU A 134 8.88 -14.36 6.77
N ALA A 135 8.90 -15.64 6.41
CA ALA A 135 9.16 -16.75 7.34
C ALA A 135 10.44 -16.55 8.20
N PRO A 136 11.58 -16.06 7.65
CA PRO A 136 12.77 -15.77 8.46
C PRO A 136 12.58 -14.64 9.48
N LYS A 137 11.65 -13.71 9.22
CA LYS A 137 11.29 -12.55 10.07
C LYS A 137 10.16 -12.84 11.06
N LEU A 138 9.69 -14.09 11.14
CA LEU A 138 8.74 -14.52 12.17
C LEU A 138 9.44 -15.32 13.28
N GLY A 139 10.66 -15.80 13.02
CA GLY A 139 11.52 -16.46 14.02
C GLY A 139 12.47 -15.51 14.76
N GLY A 140 12.44 -14.20 14.47
CA GLY A 140 13.41 -13.20 14.92
C GLY A 140 13.04 -12.46 16.21
N GLY A 141 13.02 -13.16 17.36
CA GLY A 141 13.08 -12.52 18.68
C GLY A 141 11.83 -11.78 19.19
N THR A 142 11.74 -11.65 20.52
CA THR A 142 10.60 -11.14 21.30
C THR A 142 10.17 -9.69 20.99
N GLN A 143 10.98 -8.89 20.30
CA GLN A 143 10.65 -7.51 19.94
C GLN A 143 9.76 -7.39 18.68
N GLU A 144 9.83 -8.33 17.73
CA GLU A 144 8.96 -8.31 16.53
C GLU A 144 7.50 -8.62 16.88
N VAL A 145 7.26 -9.44 17.90
CA VAL A 145 5.91 -9.82 18.36
C VAL A 145 5.23 -8.69 19.13
N ALA A 146 5.99 -7.85 19.86
CA ALA A 146 5.45 -6.73 20.62
C ALA A 146 4.82 -5.64 19.73
N GLY A 147 5.35 -5.46 18.51
CA GLY A 147 4.78 -4.56 17.51
C GLY A 147 3.51 -5.08 16.84
N ILE A 148 3.23 -6.38 16.95
CA ILE A 148 2.05 -7.07 16.40
C ILE A 148 0.95 -7.15 17.47
N HIS A 149 0.52 -5.99 17.97
CA HIS A 149 -0.64 -5.89 18.85
C HIS A 149 -1.89 -5.45 18.08
N THR A 150 -3.07 -5.68 18.66
CA THR A 150 -4.38 -5.53 18.00
C THR A 150 -4.58 -4.15 17.36
N GLY A 151 -4.08 -3.08 17.98
CA GLY A 151 -4.16 -1.72 17.44
C GLY A 151 -3.45 -1.54 16.10
N ASN A 152 -2.19 -1.97 16.01
CA ASN A 152 -1.42 -1.93 14.76
C ASN A 152 -2.01 -2.83 13.67
N MET A 153 -2.52 -4.01 14.05
CA MET A 153 -3.16 -4.93 13.11
C MET A 153 -4.44 -4.34 12.51
N ILE A 154 -5.27 -3.71 13.33
CA ILE A 154 -6.48 -3.01 12.86
C ILE A 154 -6.10 -1.84 11.95
N ALA A 155 -5.08 -1.06 12.32
CA ALA A 155 -4.63 0.08 11.53
C ALA A 155 -4.14 -0.33 10.12
N VAL A 156 -3.46 -1.47 9.98
CA VAL A 156 -3.03 -1.99 8.67
C VAL A 156 -4.17 -2.69 7.92
N ALA A 157 -5.11 -3.32 8.62
CA ALA A 157 -6.21 -4.05 7.98
C ALA A 157 -7.31 -3.13 7.43
N ILE A 158 -7.57 -2.01 8.11
CA ILE A 158 -8.55 -1.00 7.69
C ILE A 158 -7.94 0.00 6.70
N ALA A 159 -6.61 0.14 6.71
CA ALA A 159 -5.89 0.90 5.70
C ALA A 159 -6.18 0.33 4.32
#